data_AF-A0A5C5ZYV7-F1
#
_entry.id   AF-A0A5C5ZYV7-F1
#
_cell.length_a   1.000
_cell.length_b   1.000
_cell.length_c   1.000
_cell.angle_alpha   90.00
_cell.angle_beta   90.00
_cell.angle_gamma   90.00
#
_symmetry.space_group_name_H-M   'P 1'
#
loop_
_entity.id
_entity.type
_entity.pdbx_description
1 polymer ?
#
loop_
_entity_poly.entity_id
_entity_poly.type
_entity_poly.pdbx_seq_one_letter_code
_entity_poly.pdbx_strand_id
1 'polypeptide(L)'
;MTVRTNPPGAVVSVDNQVIGISPAATPFTYYAARDIRIEKDGYRTETIRKQINPPWYQWPGIDFVAETLWPGELRDERIIDVQLVPKVVPSEEEVVGRAETLRNQSKAGIVPAQRR
;
A
#
# COMPACT_ATOMS: atom_id res chain seq x y z
N MET A 1 -7.03 -9.28 8.55
CA MET A 1 -6.66 -7.90 8.15
C MET A 1 -7.77 -7.33 7.31
N THR A 2 -8.19 -6.11 7.59
CA THR A 2 -9.28 -5.42 6.91
C THR A 2 -8.77 -4.11 6.33
N VAL A 3 -8.95 -3.91 5.04
CA VAL A 3 -8.55 -2.70 4.32
C VAL A 3 -9.80 -1.87 4.02
N ARG A 4 -9.79 -0.63 4.49
CA ARG A 4 -10.83 0.38 4.29
C ARG A 4 -10.25 1.53 3.49
N THR A 5 -11.05 2.07 2.58
CA THR A 5 -10.61 3.23 1.79
C THR A 5 -11.62 4.34 1.89
N ASN A 6 -11.11 5.57 1.80
CA ASN A 6 -11.93 6.76 1.67
C ASN A 6 -11.55 7.50 0.38
N PRO A 7 -12.44 7.60 -0.62
CA PRO A 7 -13.80 7.03 -0.64
C PRO A 7 -13.83 5.49 -0.78
N PRO A 8 -14.93 4.82 -0.40
CA PRO A 8 -15.07 3.36 -0.49
C PRO A 8 -15.20 2.89 -1.96
N GLY A 9 -15.17 1.58 -2.18
CA GLY A 9 -15.34 1.01 -3.53
C GLY A 9 -14.05 0.92 -4.35
N ALA A 10 -12.90 0.87 -3.70
CA ALA A 10 -11.61 0.67 -4.36
C ALA A 10 -11.29 -0.82 -4.45
N VAL A 11 -10.66 -1.25 -5.54
CA VAL A 11 -10.11 -2.60 -5.67
C VAL A 11 -8.88 -2.70 -4.78
N VAL A 12 -8.86 -3.70 -3.89
CA VAL A 12 -7.76 -3.95 -2.97
C VAL A 12 -7.07 -5.25 -3.37
N SER A 13 -5.74 -5.19 -3.45
CA SER A 13 -4.87 -6.34 -3.63
C SER A 13 -3.82 -6.39 -2.53
N VAL A 14 -3.51 -7.60 -2.07
CA VAL A 14 -2.49 -7.88 -1.06
C VAL A 14 -1.53 -8.89 -1.66
N ASP A 15 -0.24 -8.58 -1.65
CA ASP A 15 0.83 -9.41 -2.23
C ASP A 15 0.55 -9.83 -3.68
N ASN A 16 0.10 -8.87 -4.49
CA ASN A 16 -0.33 -9.06 -5.88
C ASN A 16 -1.57 -9.97 -6.09
N GLN A 17 -2.27 -10.35 -5.04
CA GLN A 17 -3.54 -11.07 -5.13
C GLN A 17 -4.71 -10.13 -4.81
N VAL A 18 -5.70 -10.06 -5.69
CA VAL A 18 -6.92 -9.28 -5.45
C VAL A 18 -7.75 -9.94 -4.35
N ILE A 19 -8.06 -9.17 -3.29
CA ILE A 19 -8.87 -9.64 -2.16
C ILE A 19 -10.32 -9.17 -2.25
N GLY A 20 -10.60 -8.14 -3.06
CA GLY A 20 -11.96 -7.64 -3.32
C GLY A 20 -12.07 -6.12 -3.36
N ILE A 21 -13.30 -5.63 -3.18
CA ILE A 21 -13.63 -4.20 -3.18
C ILE A 21 -13.70 -3.70 -1.72
N SER A 22 -13.13 -2.53 -1.44
CA SER A 22 -13.11 -1.96 -0.10
C SER A 22 -14.52 -1.57 0.41
N PRO A 23 -14.85 -1.85 1.70
CA PRO A 23 -14.04 -2.55 2.70
C PRO A 23 -13.84 -4.04 2.37
N ALA A 24 -12.58 -4.49 2.31
CA ALA A 24 -12.22 -5.87 2.00
C ALA A 24 -11.42 -6.48 3.15
N ALA A 25 -11.71 -7.72 3.53
CA ALA A 25 -11.03 -8.43 4.60
C ALA A 25 -10.40 -9.72 4.09
N THR A 26 -9.19 -10.01 4.55
CA THR A 26 -8.49 -11.28 4.28
C THR A 26 -7.86 -11.81 5.58
N PRO A 27 -7.93 -13.13 5.85
CA PRO A 27 -7.14 -13.73 6.93
C PRO A 27 -5.65 -13.63 6.61
N PHE A 28 -4.82 -13.59 7.64
CA PHE A 28 -3.36 -13.68 7.51
C PHE A 28 -2.82 -14.58 8.63
N THR A 29 -1.92 -15.49 8.29
CA THR A 29 -1.26 -16.39 9.27
C THR A 29 0.19 -15.98 9.54
N TYR A 30 0.86 -15.41 8.53
CA TYR A 30 2.28 -15.06 8.62
C TYR A 30 2.50 -13.57 8.86
N TYR A 31 3.28 -13.28 9.91
CA TYR A 31 3.75 -11.96 10.31
C TYR A 31 4.93 -11.52 9.44
N ALA A 32 4.61 -10.95 8.28
CA ALA A 32 5.57 -10.45 7.32
C ALA A 32 5.18 -9.05 6.83
N ALA A 33 6.09 -8.40 6.10
CA ALA A 33 5.72 -7.23 5.32
C ALA A 33 4.75 -7.66 4.21
N ARG A 34 3.60 -6.99 4.14
CA ARG A 34 2.58 -7.19 3.12
C ARG A 34 2.52 -5.97 2.22
N ASP A 35 2.51 -6.19 0.92
CA ASP A 35 2.38 -5.13 -0.08
C ASP A 35 0.89 -4.99 -0.44
N ILE A 36 0.29 -3.87 -0.06
CA ILE A 36 -1.13 -3.58 -0.27
C ILE A 36 -1.22 -2.57 -1.41
N ARG A 37 -1.84 -2.96 -2.51
CA ARG A 37 -2.09 -2.08 -3.66
C ARG A 37 -3.58 -1.81 -3.78
N ILE A 38 -3.92 -0.53 -3.90
CA ILE A 38 -5.28 -0.03 -3.92
C ILE A 38 -5.49 0.77 -5.20
N GLU A 39 -6.52 0.40 -5.93
CA GLU A 39 -6.85 0.99 -7.23
C GLU A 39 -8.31 1.44 -7.24
N LYS A 40 -8.54 2.69 -7.66
CA LYS A 40 -9.89 3.23 -7.85
C LYS A 40 -9.88 4.18 -9.03
N ASP A 41 -10.90 4.10 -9.87
CA ASP A 41 -11.01 4.97 -11.02
C ASP A 41 -11.15 6.45 -10.62
N GLY A 42 -10.46 7.33 -11.33
CA GLY A 42 -10.32 8.76 -10.97
C GLY A 42 -9.38 9.05 -9.79
N TYR A 43 -8.78 8.03 -9.17
CA TYR A 43 -7.81 8.18 -8.07
C TYR A 43 -6.44 7.66 -8.47
N ARG A 44 -5.42 8.10 -7.75
CA ARG A 44 -4.06 7.57 -7.86
C ARG A 44 -4.01 6.16 -7.28
N THR A 45 -3.28 5.27 -7.95
CA THR A 45 -2.95 3.95 -7.39
C THR A 45 -2.02 4.12 -6.20
N GLU A 46 -2.46 3.65 -5.04
CA GLU A 46 -1.67 3.71 -3.81
C GLU A 46 -1.06 2.32 -3.54
N THR A 47 0.25 2.27 -3.31
CA THR A 47 0.95 1.04 -2.91
C THR A 47 1.59 1.26 -1.55
N ILE A 48 1.14 0.49 -0.56
CA ILE A 48 1.54 0.62 0.84
C ILE A 48 2.17 -0.69 1.28
N ARG A 49 3.42 -0.62 1.74
CA ARG A 49 4.10 -1.75 2.37
C ARG A 49 3.88 -1.68 3.88
N LYS A 50 3.10 -2.60 4.44
CA LYS A 50 2.81 -2.64 5.87
C LYS A 50 3.52 -3.83 6.51
N GLN A 51 4.38 -3.57 7.49
CA GLN A 51 4.96 -4.62 8.31
C GLN A 51 3.96 -5.08 9.37
N ILE A 52 3.57 -6.34 9.31
CA ILE A 52 2.74 -6.97 10.34
C ILE A 52 3.69 -7.67 11.30
N ASN A 53 3.88 -7.09 12.49
CA ASN A 53 4.77 -7.67 13.49
C ASN A 53 4.08 -8.80 14.27
N PRO A 54 4.83 -9.85 14.63
CA PRO A 54 4.32 -10.90 15.49
C PRO A 54 3.96 -10.33 16.86
N PRO A 55 2.97 -10.91 17.53
CA PRO A 55 2.63 -10.53 18.88
C PRO A 55 3.78 -10.86 19.84
N TRP A 56 3.88 -10.07 20.91
CA TRP A 56 4.98 -10.09 21.87
C TRP A 56 5.19 -11.44 22.57
N TYR A 57 4.18 -12.30 22.62
CA TYR A 57 4.23 -13.63 23.26
C TYR A 57 4.95 -14.71 22.43
N GLN A 58 5.38 -14.44 21.20
CA GLN A 58 6.14 -15.37 20.35
C GLN A 58 7.67 -15.17 20.41
N TRP A 59 8.18 -14.39 21.38
CA TRP A 59 9.62 -14.16 21.54
C TRP A 59 10.30 -15.32 22.31
N PRO A 60 11.46 -15.83 21.84
CA PRO A 60 12.17 -16.93 22.51
C PRO A 60 12.57 -16.51 23.93
N GLY A 61 12.11 -17.27 24.93
CA GLY A 61 12.32 -17.02 26.37
C GLY A 61 11.06 -16.67 27.17
N ILE A 62 10.00 -16.16 26.52
CA ILE A 62 8.66 -15.92 27.13
C ILE A 62 7.69 -17.09 26.81
N ASP A 63 8.11 -17.97 25.91
CA ASP A 63 7.35 -19.11 25.35
C ASP A 63 6.87 -20.12 26.42
N PHE A 64 7.67 -20.34 27.47
CA PHE A 64 7.39 -21.37 28.49
C PHE A 64 6.24 -21.04 29.44
N VAL A 65 5.87 -19.75 29.59
CA VAL A 65 4.78 -19.31 30.48
C VAL A 65 3.47 -19.14 29.72
N ALA A 66 3.52 -18.89 28.41
CA ALA A 66 2.35 -18.63 27.58
C ALA A 66 1.57 -19.92 27.22
N GLU A 67 2.26 -21.03 26.92
CA GLU A 67 1.60 -22.31 26.60
C GLU A 67 0.84 -22.93 27.78
N THR A 68 1.24 -22.63 29.02
CA THR A 68 0.66 -23.23 30.23
C THR A 68 -0.66 -22.56 30.67
N LEU A 69 -0.93 -21.31 30.26
CA LEU A 69 -1.99 -20.48 30.87
C LEU A 69 -3.11 -20.02 29.92
N TRP A 70 -3.03 -20.22 28.61
CA TRP A 70 -3.99 -19.58 27.68
C TRP A 70 -4.65 -20.54 26.66
N PRO A 71 -5.93 -20.91 26.86
CA PRO A 71 -6.64 -21.89 26.01
C PRO A 71 -7.34 -21.30 24.77
N GLY A 72 -7.07 -20.06 24.36
CA GLY A 72 -7.84 -19.36 23.31
C GLY A 72 -7.08 -19.09 22.01
N GLU A 73 -7.75 -19.25 20.86
CA GLU A 73 -7.29 -18.74 19.55
C GLU A 73 -7.17 -17.20 19.59
N LEU A 74 -5.95 -16.66 19.62
CA LEU A 74 -5.74 -15.22 19.47
C LEU A 74 -5.87 -14.83 17.99
N ARG A 75 -7.01 -14.28 17.61
CA ARG A 75 -7.24 -13.69 16.28
C ARG A 75 -6.79 -12.23 16.28
N ASP A 76 -5.71 -11.93 15.56
CA ASP A 76 -5.22 -10.55 15.38
C ASP A 76 -6.01 -9.85 14.26
N GLU A 77 -6.92 -8.96 14.64
CA GLU A 77 -7.67 -8.12 13.70
C GLU A 77 -6.98 -6.77 13.53
N ARG A 78 -6.41 -6.55 12.33
CA ARG A 78 -5.80 -5.26 11.97
C ARG A 78 -6.61 -4.53 10.91
N ILE A 79 -6.96 -3.28 11.21
CA ILE A 79 -7.66 -2.37 10.30
C ILE A 79 -6.63 -1.41 9.68
N ILE A 80 -6.71 -1.26 8.35
CA ILE A 80 -5.85 -0.36 7.58
C ILE A 80 -6.77 0.61 6.85
N ASP A 81 -6.77 1.87 7.28
CA ASP A 81 -7.51 2.95 6.64
C ASP A 81 -6.61 3.70 5.66
N VAL A 82 -7.09 3.87 4.42
CA VAL A 82 -6.34 4.52 3.34
C VAL A 82 -7.16 5.66 2.74
N GLN A 83 -6.57 6.86 2.76
CA GLN A 83 -7.14 8.03 2.11
C GLN A 83 -6.66 8.08 0.66
N LEU A 84 -7.58 8.02 -0.30
CA LEU A 84 -7.24 8.07 -1.72
C LEU A 84 -7.05 9.50 -2.19
N VAL A 85 -6.04 9.70 -3.03
CA VAL A 85 -5.74 10.98 -3.66
C VAL A 85 -6.30 11.00 -5.07
N PRO A 86 -7.15 11.98 -5.44
CA PRO A 86 -7.64 12.11 -6.82
C PRO A 86 -6.50 12.19 -7.82
N LYS A 87 -6.68 11.55 -8.98
CA LYS A 87 -5.72 11.65 -10.07
C LYS A 87 -5.89 13.01 -10.75
N VAL A 88 -4.86 13.84 -10.69
CA VAL A 88 -4.81 15.07 -11.47
C VAL A 88 -4.42 14.69 -12.90
N VAL A 89 -5.34 14.84 -13.84
CA VAL A 89 -5.04 14.74 -15.28
C VAL A 89 -4.49 16.11 -15.69
N PRO A 90 -3.21 16.21 -16.10
CA PRO A 90 -2.66 17.49 -16.55
C PRO A 90 -3.40 17.99 -17.79
N SER A 91 -3.56 19.29 -17.93
CA SER A 91 -4.18 19.87 -19.12
C SER A 91 -3.29 19.66 -20.36
N GLU A 92 -3.89 19.70 -21.55
CA GLU A 92 -3.14 19.53 -22.80
C GLU A 92 -2.01 20.57 -22.95
N GLU A 93 -2.29 21.82 -22.57
CA GLU A 93 -1.31 22.91 -22.56
C GLU A 93 -0.12 22.62 -21.63
N GLU A 94 -0.36 22.07 -20.43
CA GLU A 94 0.70 21.70 -19.49
C GLU A 94 1.57 20.55 -20.03
N VAL A 95 0.96 19.59 -20.71
CA VAL A 95 1.66 18.46 -21.34
C VAL A 95 2.53 18.95 -22.50
N VAL A 96 1.98 19.80 -23.37
CA VAL A 96 2.71 20.40 -24.50
C VAL A 96 3.86 21.27 -24.01
N GLY A 97 3.63 22.15 -23.02
CA GLY A 97 4.66 23.01 -22.46
C GLY A 97 5.83 22.25 -21.82
N ARG A 98 5.55 21.14 -21.11
CA ARG A 98 6.61 20.23 -20.61
C ARG A 98 7.37 19.56 -21.76
N ALA A 99 6.68 19.12 -22.81
CA ALA A 99 7.32 18.49 -23.96
C ALA A 99 8.23 19.47 -24.72
N GLU A 100 7.80 20.72 -24.91
CA GLU A 100 8.62 21.77 -25.51
C GLU A 100 9.84 22.11 -24.65
N THR A 101 9.67 22.18 -23.33
CA THR A 101 10.77 22.39 -22.38
C THR A 101 11.82 21.28 -22.48
N LEU A 102 11.39 20.02 -22.48
CA LEU A 102 12.28 18.86 -22.65
C LEU A 102 13.00 18.87 -24.01
N ARG A 103 12.28 19.25 -25.07
CA ARG A 103 12.84 19.38 -26.43
C ARG A 103 13.89 20.50 -26.49
N ASN A 104 13.63 21.63 -25.86
CA ASN A 104 14.56 22.77 -25.82
C ASN A 104 15.80 22.46 -24.97
N GLN A 105 15.64 21.78 -23.82
CA GLN A 105 16.76 21.30 -23.00
C GLN A 105 17.65 20.31 -23.77
N SER A 106 17.04 19.40 -24.53
CA SER A 106 17.75 18.44 -25.38
C SER A 106 18.53 19.15 -26.49
N LYS A 107 17.94 20.17 -27.14
CA LYS A 107 18.62 21.02 -28.14
C LYS A 107 19.76 21.86 -27.55
N ALA A 108 19.63 22.28 -26.29
CA ALA A 108 20.65 23.02 -25.56
C ALA A 108 21.81 22.15 -25.04
N GLY A 109 21.76 20.82 -25.25
CA GLY A 109 22.81 19.90 -24.81
C GLY A 109 22.87 19.67 -23.30
N ILE A 110 21.84 20.09 -22.56
CA ILE A 110 21.77 19.94 -21.10
C ILE A 110 21.11 18.59 -20.82
N VAL A 111 21.92 17.56 -20.56
CA VAL A 111 21.43 16.28 -20.03
C VAL A 111 21.23 16.46 -18.53
N PRO A 112 19.99 16.48 -17.99
CA PRO A 112 19.82 16.47 -16.55
C PRO A 112 20.39 15.15 -16.02
N ALA A 113 21.45 15.26 -15.23
CA ALA A 113 22.08 14.11 -14.58
C ALA A 113 21.02 13.39 -13.73
N GLN A 114 20.68 12.17 -14.12
CA GLN A 114 19.76 11.31 -13.41
C GLN A 114 20.39 10.94 -12.06
N ARG A 115 19.95 11.57 -10.98
CA ARG A 115 20.40 11.25 -9.62
C ARG A 115 19.87 9.87 -9.24
N ARG A 116 20.79 8.94 -8.99
CA ARG A 116 20.53 7.61 -8.43
C ARG A 116 20.11 7.70 -6.97
#